data_AF-A0A4U6J382-F1
#
_entry.id   AF-A0A4U6J382-F1
#
_cell.length_a   1.000
_cell.length_b   1.000
_cell.length_c   1.000
_cell.angle_alpha   90.00
_cell.angle_beta   90.00
_cell.angle_gamma   90.00
#
_symmetry.space_group_name_H-M   'P 1'
#
loop_
_entity.id
_entity.type
_entity.pdbx_description
1 polymer ?
#
loop_
_entity_poly.entity_id
_entity_poly.type
_entity_poly.pdbx_seq_one_letter_code
_entity_poly.pdbx_strand_id
1 'polypeptide(L)' 'EIGITQDGGTGKLKIDEEKLAKALKDNTAATRELLVGDGKETGITTKIATEVKSYLADDGIIDNAQDNINANLKLL' A
#
# COMPACT_ATOMS: atom_id res chain seq x y z
N GLU A 1 14.60 5.28 -12.26
CA GLU A 1 13.53 5.41 -11.25
C GLU A 1 12.27 5.96 -11.93
N ILE A 2 11.06 5.51 -11.57
CA ILE A 2 9.80 5.80 -12.29
C ILE A 2 9.17 7.16 -11.95
N GLY A 3 9.92 8.08 -11.34
CA GLY A 3 9.37 9.37 -10.89
C GLY A 3 8.60 9.31 -9.57
N ILE A 4 8.72 8.22 -8.81
CA ILE A 4 8.21 8.09 -7.44
C ILE A 4 9.40 7.90 -6.52
N THR A 5 9.55 8.76 -5.52
CA THR A 5 10.62 8.67 -4.51
C THR A 5 10.04 8.77 -3.11
N GLN A 6 10.77 8.28 -2.11
CA GLN A 6 10.40 8.42 -0.70
C GLN A 6 11.22 9.52 -0.04
N ASP A 7 10.56 10.41 0.68
CA ASP A 7 11.21 11.36 1.56
C ASP A 7 11.81 10.62 2.76
N GLY A 8 13.15 10.63 2.89
CA GLY A 8 13.86 9.87 3.91
C GLY A 8 13.59 10.31 5.36
N GLY A 9 13.01 11.51 5.58
CA GLY A 9 12.67 12.00 6.92
C GLY A 9 11.23 11.70 7.34
N THR A 10 10.27 11.81 6.40
CA THR A 10 8.84 11.66 6.68
C THR A 10 8.25 10.35 6.18
N GLY A 11 8.96 9.62 5.32
CA GLY A 11 8.45 8.44 4.63
C GLY A 11 7.40 8.74 3.56
N LYS A 12 7.04 10.01 3.34
CA LYS A 12 6.03 10.41 2.34
C LYS A 12 6.56 10.22 0.92
N LEU A 13 5.66 9.85 0.02
CA LEU A 13 5.97 9.73 -1.39
C LEU A 13 6.00 11.12 -2.06
N LYS A 14 7.00 11.35 -2.90
CA LYS A 14 7.10 12.50 -3.80
C LYS A 14 6.95 12.00 -5.24
N ILE A 15 6.19 12.73 -6.04
CA ILE A 15 5.91 12.39 -7.43
C ILE A 15 6.50 13.46 -8.33
N ASP A 16 7.34 13.03 -9.27
CA ASP A 16 7.79 13.80 -10.41
C ASP A 16 6.91 13.40 -11.60
N GLU A 17 5.92 14.24 -11.90
CA GLU A 17 4.89 13.96 -12.90
C GLU A 17 5.47 13.76 -14.31
N GLU A 18 6.49 14.54 -14.68
CA GLU A 18 7.12 14.42 -16.00
C GLU A 18 7.86 13.09 -16.14
N LYS A 19 8.63 12.70 -15.12
CA LYS A 19 9.33 11.41 -15.12
C LYS A 19 8.37 10.22 -15.07
N LEU A 20 7.29 10.31 -14.29
CA LEU A 20 6.29 9.27 -14.22
C LEU A 20 5.54 9.13 -15.55
N ALA A 21 5.10 10.25 -16.15
CA ALA A 21 4.46 10.24 -17.46
C ALA A 21 5.37 9.68 -18.55
N LYS A 22 6.67 10.02 -18.50
CA LYS A 22 7.66 9.45 -19.42
C LYS A 22 7.84 7.95 -19.20
N ALA A 23 7.97 7.48 -17.96
CA ALA A 23 8.07 6.05 -17.67
C ALA A 23 6.83 5.28 -18.15
N LEU A 24 5.64 5.85 -17.97
CA LEU A 24 4.37 5.28 -18.45
C LEU A 24 4.26 5.24 -19.98
N LYS A 25 4.90 6.16 -20.70
CA LYS A 25 4.93 6.17 -22.18
C LYS A 25 6.02 5.26 -22.75
N ASP A 26 7.25 5.41 -22.25
CA ASP A 26 8.43 4.78 -22.83
C ASP A 26 8.61 3.33 -22.35
N ASN A 27 8.09 3.00 -21.18
CA ASN A 27 8.20 1.67 -20.57
C ASN A 27 6.90 1.25 -19.88
N THR A 28 5.79 1.37 -20.62
CA THR A 28 4.42 1.14 -20.10
C THR A 28 4.28 -0.23 -19.45
N ALA A 29 4.79 -1.29 -20.08
CA ALA A 29 4.62 -2.66 -19.60
C ALA A 29 5.34 -2.87 -18.26
N ALA A 30 6.63 -2.51 -18.16
CA ALA A 30 7.37 -2.68 -16.90
C ALA A 30 6.86 -1.75 -15.80
N THR A 31 6.43 -0.53 -16.14
CA THR A 31 5.86 0.40 -15.16
C THR A 31 4.52 -0.14 -14.61
N ARG A 32 3.68 -0.74 -15.46
CA ARG A 32 2.44 -1.40 -15.02
C ARG A 32 2.72 -2.65 -14.20
N GLU A 33 3.68 -3.47 -14.61
CA GLU A 33 4.08 -4.67 -13.86
C GLU A 33 4.58 -4.31 -12.46
N LEU A 34 5.36 -3.24 -12.31
CA LEU A 34 5.81 -2.77 -11.00
C LEU A 34 4.66 -2.26 -10.12
N LEU A 35 3.77 -1.44 -10.70
CA LEU A 35 2.70 -0.79 -9.93
C LEU A 35 1.57 -1.77 -9.59
N VAL A 36 1.04 -2.47 -10.59
CA VAL A 36 -0.16 -3.31 -10.48
C VAL A 36 0.17 -4.80 -10.53
N GLY A 37 1.24 -5.18 -11.23
CA GLY A 37 1.61 -6.58 -11.43
C GLY A 37 0.51 -7.37 -12.11
N ASP A 38 0.31 -8.61 -11.66
CA ASP A 38 -0.76 -9.51 -12.14
C ASP A 38 -2.15 -9.16 -11.58
N GLY A 39 -2.24 -8.16 -10.69
CA GLY A 39 -3.46 -7.75 -10.01
C GLY A 39 -3.97 -8.74 -8.95
N LYS A 40 -3.15 -9.73 -8.56
CA LYS A 40 -3.51 -10.78 -7.58
C LYS A 40 -2.44 -10.96 -6.50
N GLU A 41 -1.18 -11.14 -6.89
CA GLU A 41 -0.05 -11.44 -6.00
C GLU A 41 1.10 -10.44 -6.15
N THR A 42 1.39 -9.98 -7.37
CA THR A 42 2.50 -9.08 -7.66
C THR A 42 2.02 -7.64 -7.81
N GLY A 43 2.98 -6.70 -7.76
CA GLY A 43 2.70 -5.26 -7.85
C GLY A 43 2.56 -4.58 -6.49
N ILE A 44 3.02 -3.34 -6.44
CA ILE A 44 3.01 -2.53 -5.21
C ILE A 44 1.58 -2.28 -4.73
N THR A 45 0.67 -1.90 -5.63
CA THR A 45 -0.73 -1.58 -5.25
C THR A 45 -1.50 -2.82 -4.81
N THR A 46 -1.26 -3.96 -5.45
CA THR A 46 -1.85 -5.26 -5.08
C THR A 46 -1.43 -5.66 -3.67
N LYS A 47 -0.13 -5.59 -3.36
CA LYS A 47 0.36 -5.91 -2.01
C LYS A 47 -0.19 -4.96 -0.95
N ILE A 48 -0.19 -3.66 -1.22
CA ILE A 48 -0.78 -2.67 -0.29
C ILE A 48 -2.26 -2.98 -0.05
N ALA A 49 -3.02 -3.27 -1.10
CA ALA A 49 -4.44 -3.59 -0.97
C ALA A 49 -4.66 -4.85 -0.11
N THR A 50 -3.87 -5.91 -0.31
CA THR A 50 -3.95 -7.14 0.48
C THR A 50 -3.64 -6.89 1.96
N GLU A 51 -2.57 -6.16 2.27
CA GLU A 51 -2.22 -5.83 3.66
C GLU A 51 -3.29 -4.97 4.33
N VAL A 52 -3.77 -3.92 3.64
CA VAL A 52 -4.85 -3.07 4.14
C VAL A 52 -6.11 -3.90 4.38
N LYS A 53 -6.45 -4.84 3.49
CA LYS A 53 -7.60 -5.72 3.66
C LYS A 53 -7.44 -6.67 4.85
N SER A 54 -6.23 -7.19 5.10
CA SER A 54 -5.91 -7.99 6.28
C SER A 54 -6.08 -7.20 7.58
N TYR A 55 -5.69 -5.93 7.58
CA TYR A 55 -5.84 -5.07 8.76
C TYR A 55 -7.31 -4.74 9.06
N LEU A 56 -8.12 -4.58 8.02
CA LEU A 56 -9.52 -4.14 8.09
C LEU A 56 -10.54 -5.28 8.05
N ALA A 57 -10.12 -6.53 7.88
CA ALA A 57 -11.02 -7.67 7.90
C ALA A 57 -11.69 -7.82 9.28
N ASP A 58 -12.84 -8.50 9.31
CA ASP A 58 -13.40 -9.04 10.55
C ASP A 58 -12.37 -10.01 11.16
N ASP A 59 -12.13 -9.91 12.48
CA ASP A 59 -10.99 -10.56 13.16
C ASP A 59 -9.62 -10.16 12.57
N GLY A 60 -9.54 -9.03 11.87
CA GLY A 60 -8.31 -8.41 11.39
C GLY A 60 -7.52 -7.76 12.51
N ILE A 61 -6.36 -7.20 12.19
CA ILE A 61 -5.46 -6.62 13.22
C ILE A 61 -6.16 -5.50 14.01
N ILE A 62 -6.87 -4.61 13.31
CA ILE A 62 -7.52 -3.45 13.95
C ILE A 62 -8.72 -3.90 14.79
N ASP A 63 -9.51 -4.84 14.27
CA ASP A 63 -10.69 -5.38 14.95
C ASP A 63 -10.30 -6.11 16.24
N ASN A 64 -9.30 -7.01 16.17
CA ASN A 64 -8.75 -7.67 17.35
C ASN A 64 -8.23 -6.67 18.40
N ALA A 65 -7.57 -5.59 17.97
CA ALA A 65 -7.10 -4.58 18.91
C ALA A 65 -8.27 -3.87 19.62
N GLN A 66 -9.34 -3.55 18.88
CA GLN A 66 -10.55 -2.96 19.43
C GLN A 66 -11.24 -3.91 20.42
N ASP A 67 -11.39 -5.18 20.05
CA ASP A 67 -12.00 -6.21 20.89
C ASP A 67 -11.23 -6.44 22.18
N ASN A 68 -9.91 -6.49 22.11
CA ASN A 68 -9.07 -6.58 23.30
C ASN A 68 -9.25 -5.39 24.24
N ILE A 69 -9.32 -4.16 23.72
CA ILE A 69 -9.58 -2.97 24.53
C ILE A 69 -10.97 -3.06 25.18
N ASN A 70 -12.00 -3.40 24.41
CA ASN A 70 -13.38 -3.52 24.89
C ASN A 70 -13.53 -4.62 25.95
N ALA A 71 -12.85 -5.74 25.80
CA ALA A 71 -12.84 -6.83 26.78
C ALA A 71 -12.20 -6.37 28.09
N ASN A 72 -11.05 -5.69 28.03
CA ASN A 72 -10.39 -5.17 29.23
C ASN A 72 -11.18 -4.04 29.92
N LEU A 73 -11.85 -3.17 29.16
CA LEU A 73 -12.72 -2.13 29.72
C LEU A 73 -13.93 -2.73 30.46
N LYS A 74 -14.48 -3.85 29.99
CA LYS A 74 -15.57 -4.57 30.68
C LYS A 74 -15.12 -5.26 31.98
N LEU A 75 -13.82 -5.42 32.19
CA LEU A 75 -13.25 -6.05 33.38
C LEU A 75 -12.89 -5.03 34.48
N LEU A 76 -12.99 -3.72 34.20
CA LEU A 76 -12.81 -2.60 35.14
C LEU A 76 -14.16 -2.08 35.64
#